data_AF-A0A327M4R2-F1
#
_entry.id   AF-A0A327M4R2-F1
#
_cell.length_a   1.000
_cell.length_b   1.000
_cell.length_c   1.000
_cell.angle_alpha   90.00
_cell.angle_beta   90.00
_cell.angle_gamma   90.00
#
_symmetry.space_group_name_H-M   'P 1'
#
loop_
_entity.id
_entity.type
_entity.pdbx_description
1 polymer ?
#
loop_
_entity_poly.entity_id
_entity_poly.type
_entity_poly.pdbx_seq_one_letter_code
_entity_poly.pdbx_strand_id
1 'polypeptide(L)'
;MQVYIAALILLSLAGVIEARCSTPGLRPAAAVADRVFHFMGRAAFGFWLFLLGWGFWTLPWSQPVAGLILSLGANALLVRGGARPYWPGLSMGLALLGFFLVTVVLNRL
;
A
#
# COMPACT_ATOMS: atom_id res chain seq x y z
N MET A 1 5.23 8.72 14.64
CA MET A 1 5.84 9.33 13.43
C MET A 1 6.42 8.30 12.47
N GLN A 2 7.43 7.49 12.83
CA GLN A 2 7.98 6.45 11.93
C GLN A 2 6.93 5.45 11.42
N VAL A 3 5.98 5.08 12.28
CA VAL A 3 4.87 4.16 11.95
C VAL A 3 3.94 4.71 10.86
N TYR A 4 3.71 6.02 10.81
CA TYR A 4 2.88 6.67 9.79
C TYR A 4 3.51 6.56 8.41
N ILE A 5 4.81 6.87 8.30
CA ILE A 5 5.56 6.75 7.05
C ILE A 5 5.61 5.28 6.60
N ALA A 6 5.85 4.35 7.52
CA ALA A 6 5.82 2.92 7.22
C ALA A 6 4.45 2.48 6.69
N ALA A 7 3.35 2.89 7.33
CA ALA A 7 2.00 2.59 6.87
C ALA A 7 1.78 3.09 5.43
N LEU A 8 2.18 4.34 5.13
CA LEU A 8 2.08 4.89 3.79
C LEU A 8 2.83 4.07 2.75
N ILE A 9 4.10 3.71 3.03
CA ILE A 9 4.90 2.94 2.08
C ILE A 9 4.27 1.57 1.81
N LEU A 10 3.85 0.84 2.85
CA LEU A 10 3.26 -0.49 2.72
C LEU A 10 1.95 -0.47 1.91
N LEU A 11 1.05 0.48 2.23
CA LEU A 11 -0.23 0.64 1.54
C LEU A 11 -0.03 1.05 0.07
N SER A 12 0.93 1.94 -0.19
CA SER A 12 1.26 2.38 -1.55
C SER A 12 1.80 1.22 -2.40
N LEU A 13 2.75 0.45 -1.86
CA LEU A 13 3.30 -0.72 -2.53
C LEU A 13 2.22 -1.76 -2.82
N ALA A 14 1.35 -2.05 -1.85
CA ALA A 14 0.24 -3.00 -2.05
C ALA A 14 -0.68 -2.59 -3.20
N GLY A 15 -1.07 -1.31 -3.26
CA GLY A 15 -1.89 -0.76 -4.33
C GLY A 15 -1.20 -0.78 -5.70
N VAL A 16 0.09 -0.44 -5.77
CA VAL A 16 0.86 -0.49 -7.03
C VAL A 16 1.02 -1.91 -7.53
N ILE A 17 1.29 -2.88 -6.64
CA ILE A 17 1.38 -4.28 -7.04
C ILE A 17 0.05 -4.75 -7.66
N GLU A 18 -1.08 -4.41 -7.03
CA GLU A 18 -2.40 -4.76 -7.56
C GLU A 18 -2.65 -4.18 -8.96
N ALA A 19 -2.35 -2.90 -9.15
CA ALA A 19 -2.51 -2.24 -10.44
C ALA A 19 -1.64 -2.87 -11.55
N ARG A 20 -0.48 -3.46 -11.19
CA ARG A 20 0.46 -4.07 -12.13
C ARG A 20 0.20 -5.55 -12.41
N CYS A 21 -0.57 -6.24 -11.55
CA CYS A 21 -0.93 -7.65 -11.70
C CYS A 21 -2.28 -7.86 -12.42
N SER A 22 -2.74 -6.90 -13.20
CA SER A 22 -3.99 -7.01 -13.99
C SER A 22 -3.91 -8.02 -15.15
N THR A 23 -2.73 -8.57 -15.45
CA THR A 23 -2.55 -9.60 -16.48
C THR A 23 -2.91 -11.00 -15.96
N PRO A 24 -3.63 -11.83 -16.74
CA PRO A 24 -4.11 -13.15 -16.30
C PRO A 24 -3.04 -14.08 -15.73
N GLY A 25 -1.80 -14.03 -16.24
CA GLY A 25 -0.71 -14.90 -15.80
C GLY A 25 -0.11 -14.59 -14.43
N LEU A 26 -0.46 -13.44 -13.83
CA LEU A 26 0.00 -13.03 -12.50
C LEU A 26 -1.13 -13.06 -11.46
N ARG A 27 -2.31 -13.56 -11.82
CA ARG A 27 -3.47 -13.60 -10.94
C ARG A 27 -3.47 -14.86 -10.07
N PRO A 28 -4.01 -14.80 -8.84
CA PRO A 28 -4.27 -16.00 -8.06
C PRO A 28 -5.14 -17.00 -8.84
N ALA A 29 -4.79 -18.29 -8.81
CA ALA A 29 -5.53 -19.33 -9.52
C ALA A 29 -6.95 -19.55 -8.94
N ALA A 30 -7.13 -19.31 -7.63
CA ALA A 30 -8.42 -19.42 -6.98
C ALA A 30 -9.23 -18.12 -7.15
N ALA A 31 -10.46 -18.24 -7.65
CA ALA A 31 -11.35 -17.09 -7.90
C ALA A 31 -11.63 -16.23 -6.65
N VAL A 32 -11.68 -16.86 -5.47
CA VAL A 32 -11.85 -16.13 -4.19
C VAL A 32 -10.60 -15.31 -3.88
N ALA A 33 -9.41 -15.89 -4.03
CA ALA A 33 -8.15 -15.20 -3.76
C ALA A 33 -7.93 -14.03 -4.73
N ASP A 34 -8.33 -14.18 -5.99
CA ASP A 34 -8.29 -13.11 -6.99
C ASP A 34 -9.20 -11.92 -6.60
N ARG A 35 -10.43 -12.20 -6.15
CA ARG A 35 -11.34 -11.15 -5.65
C ARG A 35 -10.79 -10.45 -4.41
N VAL A 36 -10.25 -11.22 -3.46
CA VAL A 36 -9.65 -10.68 -2.23
C VAL A 36 -8.44 -9.81 -2.57
N PHE A 37 -7.57 -10.27 -3.48
CA PHE A 37 -6.42 -9.51 -3.94
C PHE A 37 -6.80 -8.14 -4.51
N HIS A 38 -7.76 -8.09 -5.45
CA HIS A 38 -8.24 -6.83 -6.01
C HIS A 38 -8.89 -5.92 -4.96
N PHE A 39 -9.69 -6.49 -4.06
CA PHE A 39 -10.32 -5.73 -2.98
C PHE A 39 -9.28 -5.11 -2.05
N MET A 40 -8.32 -5.91 -1.61
CA MET A 40 -7.27 -5.48 -0.69
C MET A 40 -6.34 -4.43 -1.30
N GLY A 41 -5.92 -4.60 -2.56
CA GLY A 41 -5.08 -3.61 -3.24
C GLY A 41 -5.80 -2.27 -3.44
N ARG A 42 -7.06 -2.30 -3.87
CA ARG A 42 -7.87 -1.07 -4.03
C ARG A 42 -8.14 -0.39 -2.68
N ALA A 43 -8.45 -1.17 -1.65
CA ALA A 43 -8.62 -0.65 -0.30
C ALA A 43 -7.31 -0.06 0.24
N ALA A 44 -6.17 -0.71 -0.01
CA ALA A 44 -4.86 -0.22 0.40
C ALA A 44 -4.55 1.15 -0.24
N PHE A 45 -4.83 1.30 -1.54
CA PHE A 45 -4.72 2.59 -2.21
C PHE A 45 -5.65 3.66 -1.61
N GLY A 46 -6.91 3.30 -1.31
CA GLY A 46 -7.85 4.20 -0.64
C GLY A 46 -7.37 4.67 0.74
N PHE A 47 -6.86 3.74 1.57
CA PHE A 47 -6.32 4.07 2.88
C PHE A 47 -5.01 4.87 2.81
N TRP A 48 -4.19 4.67 1.77
CA TRP A 48 -3.02 5.49 1.53
C TRP A 48 -3.39 6.96 1.27
N LEU A 49 -4.39 7.20 0.40
CA LEU A 49 -4.92 8.55 0.16
C LEU A 49 -5.54 9.16 1.43
N PHE A 50 -6.31 8.37 2.17
CA PHE A 50 -6.89 8.79 3.44
C PHE A 50 -5.81 9.23 4.43
N LEU A 51 -4.77 8.41 4.66
CA LEU A 51 -3.69 8.74 5.57
C LEU A 51 -2.91 9.98 5.12
N LEU A 52 -2.68 10.17 3.81
CA LEU A 52 -2.07 11.40 3.31
C LEU A 52 -2.91 12.63 3.64
N GLY A 53 -4.20 12.61 3.31
CA GLY A 53 -5.11 13.73 3.57
C GLY A 53 -5.23 14.03 5.06
N TRP A 54 -5.42 13.00 5.87
CA TRP A 54 -5.45 13.14 7.33
C TRP A 54 -4.11 13.63 7.90
N GLY A 55 -2.98 13.18 7.35
CA GLY A 55 -1.65 13.63 7.77
C GLY A 55 -1.39 15.10 7.45
N PHE A 56 -1.85 15.61 6.30
CA PHE A 56 -1.80 17.05 6.00
C PHE A 56 -2.68 17.89 6.93
N TRP A 57 -3.77 17.32 7.44
CA TRP A 57 -4.67 18.00 8.36
C TRP A 57 -4.14 18.04 9.81
N THR A 58 -3.44 16.98 10.24
CA THR A 58 -3.13 16.76 11.67
C THR A 58 -1.65 16.84 12.03
N LEU A 59 -0.74 16.63 11.08
CA LEU A 59 0.70 16.56 11.31
C LEU A 59 1.43 17.74 10.66
N PRO A 60 2.67 18.05 11.09
CA PRO A 60 3.52 18.98 10.37
C PRO A 60 3.66 18.55 8.90
N TRP A 61 3.47 19.48 7.96
CA TRP A 61 3.40 19.22 6.51
C TRP A 61 4.60 18.44 5.95
N SER A 62 5.76 18.53 6.59
CA SER A 62 6.96 17.78 6.21
C SER A 62 6.77 16.26 6.31
N GLN A 63 5.92 15.77 7.21
CA GLN A 63 5.63 14.34 7.42
C GLN A 63 4.87 13.71 6.25
N PRO A 64 3.66 14.20 5.86
CA PRO A 64 2.95 13.65 4.71
C PRO A 64 3.73 13.84 3.40
N VAL A 65 4.49 14.94 3.25
CA VAL A 65 5.38 15.12 2.09
C VAL A 65 6.48 14.07 2.05
N ALA A 66 7.17 13.81 3.17
CA ALA A 66 8.17 12.75 3.24
C ALA A 66 7.56 11.37 2.96
N GLY A 67 6.40 11.08 3.54
CA GLY A 67 5.67 9.83 3.31
C GLY A 67 5.27 9.63 1.84
N LEU A 68 4.80 10.69 1.17
CA LEU A 68 4.51 10.69 -0.27
C LEU A 68 5.76 10.41 -1.09
N ILE A 69 6.85 11.17 -0.86
CA ILE A 69 8.11 11.01 -1.62
C ILE A 69 8.68 9.61 -1.44
N LEU A 70 8.72 9.09 -0.21
CA LEU A 70 9.23 7.76 0.08
C LEU A 70 8.34 6.66 -0.52
N SER A 71 7.02 6.84 -0.52
CA SER A 71 6.08 5.92 -1.19
C SER A 71 6.36 5.86 -2.69
N LEU A 72 6.47 7.03 -3.35
CA LEU A 72 6.78 7.11 -4.78
C LEU A 72 8.15 6.51 -5.11
N GLY A 73 9.16 6.76 -4.28
CA GLY A 73 10.49 6.17 -4.42
C GLY A 73 10.45 4.65 -4.29
N ALA A 74 9.76 4.11 -3.28
CA ALA A 74 9.59 2.68 -3.10
C ALA A 74 8.86 2.03 -4.30
N ASN A 75 7.81 2.69 -4.80
CA ASN A 75 7.08 2.23 -5.99
C ASN A 75 7.97 2.26 -7.24
N ALA A 76 8.81 3.28 -7.43
CA ALA A 76 9.74 3.35 -8.55
C ALA A 76 10.77 2.20 -8.51
N LEU A 77 11.29 1.86 -7.32
CA LEU A 77 12.18 0.71 -7.14
C LEU A 77 11.47 -0.62 -7.43
N LEU A 78 10.25 -0.77 -6.93
CA LEU A 78 9.43 -1.96 -7.17
C LEU A 78 9.14 -2.16 -8.67
N VAL A 79 8.71 -1.10 -9.37
CA VAL A 79 8.37 -1.15 -10.80
C VAL A 79 9.60 -1.49 -11.65
N ARG A 80 10.79 -0.97 -11.29
CA ARG A 80 12.06 -1.35 -11.94
C ARG A 80 12.40 -2.82 -11.77
N GLY A 81 11.97 -3.47 -10.68
CA GLY A 81 12.25 -4.87 -10.41
C GLY A 81 11.50 -5.87 -11.29
N GLY A 82 10.47 -5.42 -12.03
CA GLY A 82 9.63 -6.24 -12.89
C GLY A 82 8.66 -7.13 -12.11
N ALA A 83 7.56 -7.52 -12.76
CA ALA A 83 6.51 -8.30 -12.13
C ALA A 83 6.97 -9.73 -11.78
N ARG A 84 6.55 -10.25 -10.62
CA ARG A 84 6.91 -11.60 -10.14
C ARG A 84 5.66 -12.42 -9.78
N PRO A 85 5.71 -13.77 -9.90
CA PRO A 85 4.57 -14.64 -9.58
C PRO A 85 4.07 -14.54 -8.12
N TYR A 86 4.94 -14.19 -7.17
CA TYR A 86 4.59 -14.07 -5.74
C TYR A 86 3.96 -12.72 -5.38
N TRP A 87 3.83 -11.78 -6.32
CA TRP A 87 3.33 -10.43 -6.08
C TRP A 87 1.92 -10.37 -5.49
N PRO A 88 0.94 -11.19 -5.90
CA PRO A 88 -0.38 -11.16 -5.28
C PRO A 88 -0.33 -11.46 -3.77
N GLY A 89 0.44 -12.48 -3.38
CA GLY A 89 0.65 -12.81 -1.97
C GLY A 89 1.35 -11.68 -1.21
N LEU A 90 2.38 -11.09 -1.81
CA LEU A 90 3.10 -9.95 -1.23
C LEU A 90 2.17 -8.74 -1.03
N SER A 91 1.37 -8.38 -2.03
CA SER A 91 0.43 -7.26 -1.95
C SER A 91 -0.60 -7.46 -0.84
N MET A 92 -1.20 -8.65 -0.74
CA MET A 92 -2.12 -8.96 0.36
C MET A 92 -1.44 -8.87 1.73
N GLY A 93 -0.21 -9.38 1.86
CA GLY A 93 0.56 -9.25 3.11
C GLY A 93 0.87 -7.79 3.47
N LEU A 94 1.33 -7.00 2.50
CA LEU A 94 1.61 -5.57 2.67
C LEU A 94 0.33 -4.78 3.00
N ALA A 95 -0.80 -5.12 2.38
CA ALA A 95 -2.09 -4.51 2.68
C ALA A 95 -2.54 -4.83 4.10
N LEU A 96 -2.49 -6.10 4.54
CA LEU A 96 -2.82 -6.47 5.93
C LEU A 96 -1.97 -5.72 6.95
N LEU A 97 -0.65 -5.72 6.76
CA LEU A 97 0.25 -4.97 7.62
C LEU A 97 -0.02 -3.47 7.57
N GLY A 98 -0.25 -2.91 6.38
CA GLY A 98 -0.60 -1.51 6.18
C GLY A 98 -1.86 -1.12 6.94
N PHE A 99 -2.94 -1.90 6.83
CA PHE A 99 -4.20 -1.67 7.56
C PHE A 99 -4.00 -1.77 9.07
N PHE A 100 -3.22 -2.73 9.55
CA PHE A 100 -2.86 -2.79 10.97
C PHE A 100 -2.09 -1.54 11.41
N LEU A 101 -1.14 -1.05 10.61
CA LEU A 101 -0.43 0.17 10.95
C LEU A 101 -1.33 1.41 10.91
N VAL A 102 -2.34 1.46 10.05
CA VAL A 102 -3.36 2.53 10.06
C VAL A 102 -4.03 2.57 11.43
N THR A 103 -4.49 1.43 11.97
CA THR A 103 -5.14 1.42 13.29
C THR A 103 -4.19 1.86 14.39
N VAL A 104 -2.90 1.48 14.32
CA VAL A 104 -1.87 1.95 15.26
C VAL A 104 -1.64 3.45 15.15
N VAL A 105 -1.61 4.01 13.93
CA VAL A 105 -1.42 5.44 13.69
C VAL A 105 -2.58 6.25 14.28
N LEU A 106 -3.81 5.82 14.04
CA LEU A 106 -5.01 6.54 14.47
C LEU A 106 -5.26 6.46 15.98
N ASN A 107 -4.78 5.41 16.66
CA ASN A 107 -4.93 5.24 18.12
C ASN A 107 -3.81 5.88 18.95
N ARG A 108 -2.71 6.34 18.32
CA ARG A 108 -1.54 6.90 19.03
C ARG A 108 -1.48 8.43 18.99
N LEU A 109 -2.54 9.09 18.54
CA LEU A 109 -2.72 10.54 18.53
C LEU A 109 -3.98 10.89 19.33
#